data_AF-A0A1Q7P3F4-F1
#
_entry.id   AF-A0A1Q7P3F4-F1
#
_cell.length_a   1.000
_cell.length_b   1.000
_cell.length_c   1.000
_cell.angle_alpha   90.00
_cell.angle_beta   90.00
_cell.angle_gamma   90.00
#
_symmetry.space_group_name_H-M   'P 1'
#
loop_
_entity.id
_entity.type
_entity.pdbx_description
1 polymer ?
#
loop_
_entity_poly.entity_id
_entity_poly.type
_entity_poly.pdbx_seq_one_letter_code
_entity_poly.pdbx_strand_id
1 'polypeptide(L)'
;MAKDGIRSVVVRPGIVYGGQRGGIPAMFFGTALKHGAAQTVGPGENHWPLVHIDDLAELYVRLVERAPAGSVYYAVDASRLTQREIAEAASRAAGKDGKVQPQKPDGTPYHEALMLDQQISSEKARNDLDWRPRHESFVEEADPLFTLWHSAR
;
A
#
# COMPACT_ATOMS: atom_id res chain seq x y z
N MET A 1 -1.42 -27.73 1.44
CA MET A 1 -2.62 -27.49 2.26
C MET A 1 -3.85 -27.53 1.36
N ALA A 2 -4.53 -28.67 1.36
CA ALA A 2 -5.91 -28.90 0.95
C ALA A 2 -6.22 -30.30 1.51
N LYS A 3 -6.65 -30.36 2.76
CA LYS A 3 -7.17 -31.58 3.36
C LYS A 3 -8.66 -31.33 3.56
N ASP A 4 -9.49 -32.30 3.21
CA ASP A 4 -10.94 -32.34 3.51
C ASP A 4 -11.90 -31.59 2.56
N GLY A 5 -11.56 -31.46 1.27
CA GLY A 5 -12.49 -30.90 0.27
C GLY A 5 -12.70 -29.39 0.35
N ILE A 6 -11.96 -28.70 1.21
CA ILE A 6 -11.93 -27.24 1.30
C ILE A 6 -10.94 -26.68 0.26
N ARG A 7 -11.42 -25.80 -0.62
CA ARG A 7 -10.57 -25.02 -1.52
C ARG A 7 -9.99 -23.81 -0.77
N SER A 8 -8.73 -23.91 -0.35
CA SER A 8 -8.00 -22.84 0.33
C SER A 8 -7.18 -22.00 -0.64
N VAL A 9 -6.96 -20.72 -0.30
CA VAL A 9 -6.06 -19.81 -1.03
C VAL A 9 -5.41 -18.86 -0.02
N VAL A 10 -4.14 -18.53 -0.20
CA VAL A 10 -3.42 -17.54 0.62
C VAL A 10 -3.21 -16.27 -0.18
N VAL A 11 -3.55 -15.13 0.42
CA VAL A 11 -3.30 -13.80 -0.16
C VAL A 11 -2.29 -13.06 0.71
N ARG A 12 -1.29 -12.48 0.06
CA ARG A 12 -0.24 -11.66 0.67
C ARG A 12 -0.33 -10.25 0.09
N PRO A 13 -1.19 -9.39 0.66
CA PRO A 13 -1.28 -8.01 0.19
C PRO A 13 0.00 -7.24 0.54
N GLY A 14 0.33 -6.27 -0.31
CA GLY A 14 1.26 -5.21 0.05
C GLY A 14 0.67 -4.28 1.12
N ILE A 15 1.28 -3.12 1.26
CA ILE A 15 0.78 -2.03 2.06
C ILE A 15 -0.47 -1.46 1.37
N VAL A 16 -1.61 -1.62 2.03
CA VAL A 16 -2.91 -1.19 1.51
C VAL A 16 -3.07 0.32 1.68
N TYR A 17 -3.52 1.00 0.62
CA TYR A 17 -3.93 2.39 0.62
C TYR A 17 -5.33 2.57 0.04
N GLY A 18 -5.89 3.78 0.16
CA GLY A 18 -7.21 4.10 -0.37
C GLY A 18 -8.34 4.10 0.66
N GLY A 19 -9.51 4.50 0.20
CA GLY A 19 -10.70 4.68 1.04
C GLY A 19 -10.57 5.81 2.08
N GLN A 20 -11.64 5.99 2.86
CA GLN A 20 -11.75 7.08 3.85
C GLN A 20 -10.71 7.01 4.98
N ARG A 21 -10.21 5.81 5.32
CA ARG A 21 -9.17 5.64 6.34
C ARG A 21 -7.76 5.73 5.77
N GLY A 22 -7.59 5.57 4.46
CA GLY A 22 -6.35 5.74 3.71
C GLY A 22 -5.23 4.72 3.97
N GLY A 23 -5.38 3.81 4.95
CA GLY A 23 -4.40 2.76 5.24
C GLY A 23 -3.12 3.27 5.92
N ILE A 24 -2.02 2.53 5.79
CA ILE A 24 -0.73 2.95 6.37
C ILE A 24 -0.23 4.26 5.75
N PRO A 25 -0.25 4.47 4.41
CA PRO A 25 0.28 5.71 3.82
C PRO A 25 -0.41 7.00 4.30
N ALA A 26 -1.64 6.92 4.80
CA ALA A 26 -2.33 8.08 5.38
C ALA A 26 -1.67 8.66 6.64
N MET A 27 -0.77 7.92 7.29
CA MET A 27 0.07 8.46 8.37
C MET A 27 0.90 9.67 7.88
N PHE A 28 1.28 9.70 6.60
CA PHE A 28 2.03 10.81 6.02
C PHE A 28 1.17 12.07 5.84
N PHE A 29 -0.11 11.93 5.46
CA PHE A 29 -1.05 13.05 5.49
C PHE A 29 -1.18 13.62 6.91
N GLY A 30 -1.36 12.74 7.90
CA GLY A 30 -1.49 13.13 9.31
C GLY A 30 -0.27 13.87 9.85
N THR A 31 0.93 13.38 9.59
CA THR A 31 2.18 14.02 10.01
C THR A 31 2.46 15.30 9.25
N ALA A 32 2.18 15.37 7.95
CA ALA A 32 2.30 16.60 7.15
C ALA A 32 1.40 17.72 7.70
N LEU A 33 0.13 17.43 7.97
CA LEU A 33 -0.77 18.42 8.56
C LEU A 33 -0.32 18.88 9.95
N LYS A 34 0.17 17.96 10.78
CA LYS A 34 0.56 18.23 12.17
C LYS A 34 1.91 18.94 12.31
N HIS A 35 2.89 18.58 11.49
CA HIS A 35 4.28 18.97 11.65
C HIS A 35 4.81 19.86 10.51
N GLY A 36 4.00 20.09 9.47
CA GLY A 36 4.41 20.83 8.28
C GLY A 36 5.34 20.05 7.34
N ALA A 37 5.54 18.75 7.61
CA ALA A 37 6.30 17.82 6.79
C ALA A 37 5.80 16.39 7.06
N ALA A 38 5.73 15.55 6.02
CA ALA A 38 5.47 14.13 6.21
C ALA A 38 6.68 13.48 6.88
N GLN A 39 6.46 12.52 7.78
CA GLN A 39 7.53 11.89 8.55
C GLN A 39 7.72 10.43 8.14
N THR A 40 8.88 10.14 7.54
CA THR A 40 9.31 8.78 7.20
C THR A 40 9.93 8.08 8.42
N VAL A 41 9.91 6.75 8.44
CA VAL A 41 10.64 5.95 9.44
C VAL A 41 11.99 5.60 8.83
N GLY A 42 13.06 6.20 9.35
CA GLY A 42 14.36 6.17 8.71
C GLY A 42 14.44 7.09 7.47
N PRO A 43 15.49 6.91 6.64
CA PRO A 43 15.73 7.76 5.46
C PRO A 43 14.62 7.73 4.41
N GLY A 44 13.81 6.67 4.40
CA GLY A 44 12.68 6.46 3.49
C GLY A 44 13.09 5.96 2.10
N GLU A 45 14.31 5.44 1.95
CA GLU A 45 14.87 4.94 0.68
C GLU A 45 14.38 3.52 0.32
N ASN A 46 13.70 2.85 1.25
CA ASN A 46 13.17 1.51 1.04
C ASN A 46 11.85 1.53 0.26
N HIS A 47 11.66 0.53 -0.59
CA HIS A 47 10.48 0.36 -1.42
C HIS A 47 9.33 -0.29 -0.66
N TRP A 48 8.15 0.27 -0.85
CA TRP A 48 6.91 -0.25 -0.31
C TRP A 48 6.08 -0.88 -1.44
N PRO A 49 5.74 -2.18 -1.36
CA PRO A 49 4.81 -2.79 -2.29
C PRO A 49 3.42 -2.30 -1.94
N LEU A 50 2.77 -1.53 -2.81
CA LEU A 50 1.47 -0.94 -2.55
C LEU A 50 0.33 -1.73 -3.20
N VAL A 51 -0.89 -1.57 -2.69
CA VAL A 51 -2.11 -1.99 -3.37
C VAL A 51 -3.28 -1.10 -2.94
N HIS A 52 -4.08 -0.63 -3.89
CA HIS A 52 -5.30 0.09 -3.56
C HIS A 52 -6.37 -0.86 -3.01
N ILE A 53 -7.16 -0.39 -2.03
CA ILE A 53 -8.19 -1.20 -1.37
C ILE A 53 -9.22 -1.78 -2.35
N ASP A 54 -9.62 -1.02 -3.37
CA ASP A 54 -10.60 -1.50 -4.35
C ASP A 54 -10.01 -2.58 -5.27
N ASP A 55 -8.73 -2.48 -5.63
CA ASP A 55 -8.05 -3.49 -6.44
C ASP A 55 -7.81 -4.77 -5.64
N LEU A 56 -7.51 -4.64 -4.34
CA LEU A 56 -7.44 -5.78 -3.43
C LEU A 56 -8.81 -6.47 -3.27
N ALA A 57 -9.89 -5.69 -3.17
CA ALA A 57 -11.25 -6.22 -3.13
C ALA A 57 -11.61 -6.97 -4.43
N GLU A 58 -11.25 -6.42 -5.60
CA GLU A 58 -11.42 -7.10 -6.88
C GLU A 58 -10.66 -8.43 -6.94
N LEU A 59 -9.42 -8.45 -6.44
CA LEU A 59 -8.64 -9.69 -6.38
C LEU A 59 -9.34 -10.74 -5.52
N TYR A 60 -9.89 -10.37 -4.36
CA TYR A 60 -10.63 -11.32 -3.52
C TYR A 60 -11.79 -11.98 -4.26
N VAL A 61 -12.57 -11.21 -5.03
CA VAL A 61 -13.66 -11.76 -5.86
C VAL A 61 -13.10 -12.77 -6.86
N ARG A 62 -12.06 -12.41 -7.62
CA ARG A 62 -11.44 -13.29 -8.61
C ARG A 62 -10.86 -14.58 -7.99
N LEU A 63 -10.28 -14.48 -6.81
CA LEU A 63 -9.75 -15.65 -6.09
C LEU A 63 -10.87 -16.62 -5.69
N VAL A 64 -11.98 -16.09 -5.17
CA VAL A 64 -13.15 -16.90 -4.84
C VAL A 64 -13.72 -17.56 -6.09
N GLU A 65 -13.73 -16.90 -7.24
CA GLU A 65 -14.26 -17.50 -8.47
C GLU A 65 -13.34 -18.55 -9.10
N ARG A 66 -12.02 -18.29 -9.18
CA ARG A 66 -11.14 -18.96 -10.16
C ARG A 66 -9.84 -19.51 -9.60
N ALA A 67 -9.45 -19.16 -8.37
CA ALA A 67 -8.13 -19.56 -7.86
C ALA A 67 -8.01 -21.08 -7.70
N PRO A 68 -6.91 -21.69 -8.20
CA PRO A 68 -6.57 -23.07 -7.90
C PRO A 68 -6.46 -23.31 -6.38
N ALA A 69 -6.93 -24.47 -5.92
CA ALA A 69 -6.82 -24.85 -4.51
C ALA A 69 -5.35 -24.88 -4.04
N GLY A 70 -5.09 -24.38 -2.84
CA GLY A 70 -3.76 -24.34 -2.22
C GLY A 70 -2.81 -23.30 -2.83
N SER A 71 -3.29 -22.42 -3.70
CA SER A 71 -2.49 -21.36 -4.32
C SER A 71 -2.15 -20.23 -3.35
N VAL A 72 -1.07 -19.51 -3.67
CA VAL A 72 -0.61 -18.31 -2.96
C VAL A 72 -0.47 -17.18 -3.96
N TYR A 73 -1.02 -16.00 -3.64
CA TYR A 73 -0.95 -14.81 -4.50
C TYR A 73 -0.44 -13.61 -3.73
N TYR A 74 0.42 -12.81 -4.37
CA TYR A 74 0.73 -11.46 -3.93
C TYR A 74 -0.26 -10.48 -4.56
N ALA A 75 -0.70 -9.50 -3.76
CA ALA A 75 -1.59 -8.43 -4.19
C ALA A 75 -0.87 -7.10 -4.04
N VAL A 76 -0.15 -6.74 -5.08
CA VAL A 76 0.60 -5.48 -5.21
C VAL A 76 0.38 -4.88 -6.60
N ASP A 77 0.26 -3.56 -6.67
CA ASP A 77 0.26 -2.82 -7.93
C ASP A 77 1.65 -2.88 -8.61
N ALA A 78 1.77 -2.25 -9.78
CA ALA A 78 3.01 -2.25 -10.55
C ALA A 78 4.02 -1.20 -10.05
N SER A 79 3.62 -0.32 -9.12
CA SER A 79 4.46 0.76 -8.65
C SER A 79 5.71 0.24 -7.93
N ARG A 80 6.75 1.06 -7.96
CA ARG A 80 8.05 0.81 -7.34
C ARG A 80 8.45 2.04 -6.53
N LEU A 81 7.56 2.44 -5.63
CA LEU A 81 7.71 3.67 -4.87
C LEU A 81 8.47 3.41 -3.58
N THR A 82 9.42 4.29 -3.31
CA THR A 82 10.07 4.42 -2.01
C THR A 82 9.10 5.02 -0.99
N GLN A 83 9.33 4.72 0.29
CA GLN A 83 8.60 5.36 1.38
C GLN A 83 8.66 6.90 1.30
N ARG A 84 9.81 7.44 0.87
CA ARG A 84 10.02 8.88 0.68
C ARG A 84 9.15 9.45 -0.44
N GLU A 85 9.08 8.82 -1.61
CA GLU A 85 8.23 9.32 -2.72
C GLU A 85 6.75 9.39 -2.31
N ILE A 86 6.28 8.38 -1.58
CA ILE A 86 4.92 8.34 -1.02
C ILE A 86 4.72 9.49 -0.01
N ALA A 87 5.67 9.69 0.90
CA ALA A 87 5.62 10.75 1.90
C ALA A 87 5.66 12.15 1.27
N GLU A 88 6.47 12.35 0.23
CA GLU A 88 6.55 13.61 -0.52
C GLU A 88 5.23 13.92 -1.24
N ALA A 89 4.64 12.92 -1.91
CA ALA A 89 3.34 13.10 -2.55
C ALA A 89 2.24 13.41 -1.52
N ALA A 90 2.23 12.70 -0.39
CA ALA A 90 1.30 12.98 0.70
C ALA A 90 1.48 14.39 1.29
N SER A 91 2.73 14.84 1.42
CA SER A 91 3.07 16.18 1.89
C SER A 91 2.63 17.27 0.91
N ARG A 92 2.79 17.05 -0.41
CA ARG A 92 2.26 17.95 -1.45
C ARG A 92 0.74 18.04 -1.40
N ALA A 93 0.05 16.90 -1.33
CA ALA A 93 -1.42 16.85 -1.24
C ALA A 93 -1.95 17.57 0.01
N ALA A 94 -1.23 17.51 1.12
CA ALA A 94 -1.54 18.24 2.35
C ALA A 94 -1.14 19.73 2.33
N GLY A 95 -0.68 20.26 1.19
CA GLY A 95 -0.28 21.66 1.01
C GLY A 95 1.03 22.03 1.74
N LYS A 96 1.96 21.10 1.87
CA LYS A 96 3.25 21.25 2.60
C LYS A 96 4.48 21.16 1.69
N ASP A 97 4.31 21.42 0.39
CA ASP A 97 5.40 21.54 -0.60
C ASP A 97 6.30 20.31 -0.73
N GLY A 98 5.79 19.11 -0.39
CA GLY A 98 6.58 17.88 -0.47
C GLY A 98 7.64 17.74 0.62
N LYS A 99 7.60 18.56 1.68
CA LYS A 99 8.54 18.45 2.79
C LYS A 99 8.46 17.07 3.47
N VAL A 100 9.61 16.42 3.62
CA VAL A 100 9.76 15.15 4.31
C VAL A 100 10.84 15.25 5.39
N GLN A 101 10.55 14.70 6.56
CA GLN A 101 11.46 14.68 7.71
C GLN A 101 11.64 13.24 8.22
N PRO A 102 12.80 12.60 7.94
CA PRO A 102 13.16 11.31 8.52
C PRO A 102 13.12 11.32 10.05
N GLN A 103 12.43 10.33 10.61
CA GLN A 103 12.43 10.05 12.05
C GLN A 103 13.33 8.85 12.33
N LYS A 104 13.98 8.84 13.49
CA LYS A 104 14.70 7.64 13.94
C LYS A 104 13.68 6.53 14.22
N PRO A 105 13.93 5.29 13.79
CA PRO A 105 13.11 4.16 14.21
C PRO A 105 13.18 4.03 15.74
N ASP A 106 12.10 3.53 16.34
CA ASP A 106 11.97 3.43 17.80
C ASP A 106 12.38 2.05 18.35
N GLY A 107 12.86 1.16 17.46
CA GLY A 107 13.25 -0.21 17.78
C GLY A 107 12.07 -1.18 17.93
N THR A 108 10.84 -0.77 17.61
CA THR A 108 9.68 -1.67 17.65
C THR A 108 9.62 -2.54 16.40
N PRO A 109 9.03 -3.75 16.48
CA PRO A 109 8.79 -4.59 15.30
C PRO A 109 7.97 -3.89 14.21
N TYR A 110 7.16 -2.90 14.58
CA TYR A 110 6.40 -2.10 13.63
C TYR A 110 7.31 -1.18 12.81
N HIS A 111 8.19 -0.40 13.44
CA HIS A 111 9.16 0.43 12.70
C HIS A 111 10.17 -0.42 11.92
N GLU A 112 10.57 -1.58 12.44
CA GLU A 112 11.37 -2.55 11.69
C GLU A 112 10.66 -3.01 10.41
N ALA A 113 9.37 -3.36 10.50
CA ALA A 113 8.58 -3.76 9.33
C ALA A 113 8.43 -2.63 8.30
N LEU A 114 8.23 -1.39 8.74
CA LEU A 114 8.12 -0.22 7.86
C LEU A 114 9.43 0.12 7.14
N MET A 115 10.58 -0.31 7.66
CA MET A 115 11.91 -0.09 7.09
C MET A 115 12.39 -1.19 6.14
N LEU A 116 11.63 -2.29 5.98
CA LEU A 116 12.00 -3.33 5.02
C LEU A 116 11.93 -2.80 3.59
N ASP A 117 12.96 -3.09 2.79
CA ASP A 117 12.92 -2.90 1.34
C ASP A 117 12.25 -4.12 0.69
N GLN A 118 11.10 -3.89 0.06
CA GLN A 118 10.29 -4.97 -0.49
C GLN A 118 9.89 -4.65 -1.94
N GLN A 119 10.39 -5.46 -2.86
CA GLN A 119 10.05 -5.40 -4.28
C GLN A 119 9.36 -6.70 -4.68
N ILE A 120 8.04 -6.64 -4.82
CA ILE A 120 7.17 -7.81 -5.02
C ILE A 120 6.49 -7.71 -6.39
N SER A 121 6.21 -8.86 -7.01
CA SER A 121 5.46 -8.94 -8.26
C SER A 121 4.16 -9.73 -8.06
N SER A 122 3.09 -9.21 -8.65
CA SER A 122 1.77 -9.88 -8.74
C SER A 122 1.56 -10.59 -10.08
N GLU A 123 2.63 -10.96 -10.78
CA GLU A 123 2.55 -11.60 -12.09
C GLU A 123 1.70 -12.88 -12.06
N LYS A 124 1.78 -13.67 -10.98
CA LYS A 124 0.93 -14.85 -10.81
C LYS A 124 -0.56 -14.49 -10.79
N ALA A 125 -0.95 -13.43 -10.07
CA ALA A 125 -2.34 -12.98 -10.03
C ALA A 125 -2.79 -12.42 -11.40
N ARG A 126 -1.88 -11.73 -12.09
CA ARG A 126 -2.13 -11.25 -13.46
C ARG A 126 -2.37 -12.40 -14.44
N ASN A 127 -1.54 -13.44 -14.39
CA ASN A 127 -1.59 -14.53 -15.36
C ASN A 127 -2.73 -15.51 -15.07
N ASP A 128 -2.93 -15.90 -13.81
CA ASP A 128 -3.91 -16.93 -13.46
C ASP A 128 -5.34 -16.40 -13.35
N LEU A 129 -5.50 -15.15 -12.94
CA LEU A 129 -6.80 -14.58 -12.55
C LEU A 129 -7.23 -13.40 -13.43
N ASP A 130 -6.39 -13.02 -14.39
CA ASP A 130 -6.56 -11.81 -15.20
C ASP A 130 -6.77 -10.55 -14.33
N TRP A 131 -6.18 -10.52 -13.14
CA TRP A 131 -6.27 -9.36 -12.27
C TRP A 131 -5.43 -8.23 -12.84
N ARG A 132 -6.03 -7.07 -13.07
CA ARG A 132 -5.39 -5.86 -13.60
C ARG A 132 -5.78 -4.70 -12.69
N PRO A 133 -4.93 -4.32 -11.72
CA PRO A 133 -5.20 -3.19 -10.83
C PRO A 133 -5.54 -1.94 -11.64
N ARG A 134 -6.55 -1.18 -11.20
CA ARG A 134 -6.96 0.08 -11.85
C ARG A 134 -6.26 1.29 -11.24
N HIS A 135 -5.81 1.17 -10.00
CA HIS A 135 -5.06 2.19 -9.28
C HIS A 135 -3.58 1.84 -9.31
N GLU A 136 -2.83 2.51 -10.19
CA GLU A 136 -1.46 2.11 -10.50
C GLU A 136 -0.41 2.80 -9.63
N SER A 137 -0.76 3.90 -8.94
CA SER A 137 0.19 4.69 -8.17
C SER A 137 -0.47 5.58 -7.12
N PHE A 138 -0.07 5.41 -5.85
CA PHE A 138 -0.44 6.34 -4.78
C PHE A 138 0.02 7.79 -5.09
N VAL A 139 1.19 7.96 -5.71
CA VAL A 139 1.76 9.28 -5.98
C VAL A 139 0.90 10.06 -6.98
N GLU A 140 0.36 9.39 -7.99
CA GLU A 140 -0.52 10.02 -8.99
C GLU A 140 -1.90 10.35 -8.43
N GLU A 141 -2.35 9.59 -7.43
CA GLU A 141 -3.67 9.74 -6.80
C GLU A 141 -3.63 10.46 -5.45
N ALA A 142 -2.50 11.04 -5.05
CA ALA A 142 -2.31 11.58 -3.70
C ALA A 142 -3.34 12.67 -3.34
N ASP A 143 -3.69 13.56 -4.27
CA ASP A 143 -4.66 14.65 -4.07
C ASP A 143 -6.10 14.15 -3.83
N PRO A 144 -6.69 13.30 -4.71
CA PRO A 144 -8.01 12.75 -4.44
C PRO A 144 -8.02 11.84 -3.20
N LEU A 145 -6.95 11.07 -2.95
CA LEU A 145 -6.79 10.27 -1.72
C LEU A 145 -6.80 11.14 -0.47
N PHE A 146 -6.06 12.25 -0.47
CA PHE A 146 -6.04 13.20 0.64
C PHE A 146 -7.42 13.81 0.87
N THR A 147 -8.10 14.24 -0.19
CA THR A 147 -9.44 14.83 -0.10
C THR A 147 -10.43 13.86 0.53
N LEU A 148 -10.46 12.61 0.06
CA LEU A 148 -11.32 11.56 0.59
C LEU A 148 -11.02 11.29 2.07
N TRP A 149 -9.74 11.09 2.42
CA TRP A 149 -9.30 10.83 3.79
C TRP A 149 -9.62 12.00 4.75
N HIS A 150 -9.40 13.24 4.30
CA HIS A 150 -9.61 14.43 5.12
C HIS A 150 -11.09 14.71 5.36
N SER A 151 -11.96 14.41 4.39
CA SER A 151 -13.42 14.62 4.51
C SER A 151 -14.10 13.68 5.51
N ALA A 152 -13.47 12.56 5.84
CA ALA A 152 -14.03 11.52 6.71
C ALA A 152 -13.58 11.64 8.18
N ARG A 153 -12.91 12.75 8.53
CA ARG A 153 -12.25 12.96 9.83
C ARG A 153 -12.93 14.01 10.68
#